data_AF-A0A3E0Q4D1-F1
#
_entry.id   AF-A0A3E0Q4D1-F1
#
_cell.length_a   1.000
_cell.length_b   1.000
_cell.length_c   1.000
_cell.angle_alpha   90.00
_cell.angle_beta   90.00
_cell.angle_gamma   90.00
#
_symmetry.space_group_name_H-M   'P 1'
#
loop_
_entity.id
_entity.type
_entity.pdbx_description
1 polymer ?
#
loop_
_entity_poly.entity_id
_entity_poly.type
_entity_poly.pdbx_seq_one_letter_code
_entity_poly.pdbx_strand_id
1 'polypeptide(L)'
;MVVALVAMGCTSGETGRGEQPRETRATNDRDTVTTTTTGPSSTDPSTTTSTTEGGIDIAGGIGVLGCSNTAQHVDGYLAASELDLLIPTPLGGGDLDTWADSSSQGYESHWQELLESVPPGSIEDMWVQICPRRAGAQVTSAEENALKSIVDRLRAEYGDIAIAVSGINLYEEGYVCRKMGEHGVGLSWALADWGVANLGLVRGPETGPLGPGTVDEDGCHLSPAGEALVGQQLVEWFDGP
;
A
#
# COMPACT_ATOMS: atom_id res chain seq x y z
N MET A 1 -21.34 40.55 -44.21
CA MET A 1 -22.15 40.58 -42.97
C MET A 1 -21.17 40.28 -41.82
N VAL A 2 -20.80 41.19 -40.89
CA VAL A 2 -21.52 42.34 -40.26
C VAL A 2 -22.87 41.87 -39.71
N VAL A 3 -23.23 41.93 -38.41
CA VAL A 3 -22.93 42.77 -37.22
C VAL A 3 -22.88 41.82 -35.97
N ALA A 4 -21.95 41.86 -35.00
CA ALA A 4 -21.86 42.71 -33.76
C ALA A 4 -23.08 42.63 -32.79
N LEU A 5 -23.07 42.90 -31.48
CA LEU A 5 -22.06 42.98 -30.37
C LEU A 5 -22.85 43.20 -29.03
N VAL A 6 -22.27 42.92 -27.83
CA VAL A 6 -22.62 43.55 -26.50
C VAL A 6 -24.02 43.21 -25.89
N ALA A 7 -24.32 43.20 -24.58
CA ALA A 7 -23.69 43.63 -23.30
C ALA A 7 -23.71 42.48 -22.24
N MET A 8 -22.85 42.38 -21.21
CA MET A 8 -22.51 43.29 -20.10
C MET A 8 -23.67 43.64 -19.14
N GLY A 9 -23.53 43.23 -17.88
CA GLY A 9 -24.41 43.59 -16.76
C GLY A 9 -23.81 43.17 -15.42
N CYS A 10 -23.24 44.11 -14.68
CA CYS A 10 -22.73 43.92 -13.32
C CYS A 10 -23.71 44.47 -12.28
N THR A 11 -23.82 43.85 -11.10
CA THR A 11 -24.14 44.56 -9.85
C THR A 11 -23.48 43.88 -8.65
N SER A 12 -23.08 44.71 -7.68
CA SER A 12 -22.36 44.34 -6.46
C SER A 12 -23.27 44.37 -5.22
N GLY A 13 -22.79 43.85 -4.09
CA GLY A 13 -23.37 44.02 -2.74
C GLY A 13 -22.85 42.92 -1.81
N GLU A 14 -21.81 43.17 -1.00
CA GLU A 14 -21.80 43.88 0.29
C GLU A 14 -21.75 42.92 1.50
N THR A 15 -20.54 42.82 2.06
CA THR A 15 -20.23 42.93 3.50
C THR A 15 -21.03 42.14 4.54
N GLY A 16 -20.39 41.13 5.13
CA GLY A 16 -20.72 40.59 6.45
C GLY A 16 -19.43 40.32 7.23
N ARG A 17 -19.21 41.02 8.35
CA ARG A 17 -17.99 40.93 9.18
C ARG A 17 -18.40 40.67 10.62
N GLY A 18 -17.82 39.65 11.25
CA GLY A 18 -18.08 39.23 12.64
C GLY A 18 -18.30 37.72 12.71
N GLU A 19 -17.88 37.00 13.75
CA GLU A 19 -17.09 37.37 14.94
C GLU A 19 -16.42 36.10 15.47
N GLN A 20 -15.18 36.17 15.97
CA GLN A 20 -14.53 35.02 16.65
C GLN A 20 -14.85 35.02 18.14
N PRO A 21 -15.30 33.89 18.72
CA PRO A 21 -15.26 33.65 20.16
C PRO A 21 -13.91 33.02 20.56
N ARG A 22 -13.18 33.86 21.28
CA ARG A 22 -11.98 33.63 22.09
C ARG A 22 -11.96 32.37 22.96
N GLU A 23 -10.74 31.87 23.16
CA GLU A 23 -10.20 30.96 24.19
C GLU A 23 -11.05 30.66 25.44
N THR A 24 -11.03 29.38 25.86
CA THR A 24 -11.14 28.98 27.27
C THR A 24 -10.02 28.02 27.68
N ARG A 25 -8.93 28.59 28.19
CA ARG A 25 -7.85 27.86 28.88
C ARG A 25 -8.29 27.56 30.31
N ALA A 26 -8.49 26.28 30.64
CA ALA A 26 -8.72 25.85 32.02
C ALA A 26 -7.39 25.56 32.71
N THR A 27 -7.01 26.41 33.67
CA THR A 27 -6.01 26.11 34.70
C THR A 27 -6.72 25.91 36.03
N ASN A 28 -6.32 24.91 36.81
CA ASN A 28 -6.53 24.97 38.27
C ASN A 28 -5.32 24.37 38.99
N ASP A 29 -5.00 24.99 40.12
CA ASP A 29 -3.77 24.82 40.88
C ASP A 29 -3.98 23.87 42.10
N ARG A 30 -2.85 23.53 42.71
CA ARG A 30 -2.57 22.75 43.94
C ARG A 30 -3.62 22.67 45.07
N ASP A 31 -3.59 21.54 45.77
CA ASP A 31 -3.18 21.44 47.20
C ASP A 31 -2.62 20.00 47.48
N THR A 32 -1.41 19.74 48.01
CA THR A 32 -0.90 19.75 49.42
C THR A 32 -1.65 18.73 50.36
N VAL A 33 -1.08 17.83 51.19
CA VAL A 33 0.16 17.78 52.04
C VAL A 33 0.72 16.33 52.25
N THR A 34 2.04 16.20 52.49
CA THR A 34 2.91 15.21 53.24
C THR A 34 2.23 14.05 54.04
N THR A 35 2.75 12.79 54.17
CA THR A 35 3.97 12.41 54.94
C THR A 35 4.37 10.89 54.85
N THR A 36 5.68 10.62 54.62
CA THR A 36 6.59 9.50 55.04
C THR A 36 6.09 8.07 55.40
N THR A 37 6.75 7.01 54.86
CA THR A 37 7.44 5.88 55.58
C THR A 37 8.20 4.95 54.60
N THR A 38 9.17 4.17 55.11
CA THR A 38 10.35 3.55 54.46
C THR A 38 10.22 2.11 53.91
N GLY A 39 10.59 1.91 52.63
CA GLY A 39 11.32 0.75 52.02
C GLY A 39 10.80 -0.71 52.17
N PRO A 40 11.48 -1.72 51.59
CA PRO A 40 12.54 -1.70 50.55
C PRO A 40 12.28 -2.61 49.32
N SER A 41 13.13 -2.48 48.29
CA SER A 41 13.52 -3.54 47.33
C SER A 41 12.45 -4.28 46.51
N SER A 42 12.29 -3.90 45.23
CA SER A 42 12.13 -4.86 44.14
C SER A 42 12.85 -4.35 42.88
N THR A 43 13.49 -5.26 42.17
CA THR A 43 13.96 -5.07 40.79
C THR A 43 12.78 -4.88 39.85
N ASP A 44 12.86 -3.89 38.97
CA ASP A 44 12.09 -3.85 37.73
C ASP A 44 13.03 -3.38 36.62
N PRO A 45 13.32 -4.22 35.59
CA PRO A 45 13.96 -3.72 34.38
C PRO A 45 12.94 -2.85 33.65
N SER A 46 13.33 -1.61 33.30
CA SER A 46 12.50 -0.79 32.42
C SER A 46 12.46 -1.42 31.03
N THR A 47 11.40 -2.21 30.77
CA THR A 47 11.02 -2.60 29.42
C THR A 47 10.58 -1.34 28.68
N THR A 48 11.53 -0.68 28.03
CA THR A 48 11.23 0.32 27.01
C THR A 48 10.65 -0.42 25.82
N THR A 49 9.33 -0.62 25.83
CA THR A 49 8.59 -1.08 24.67
C THR A 49 8.65 0.03 23.62
N SER A 50 9.64 -0.03 22.73
CA SER A 50 9.60 0.73 21.49
C SER A 50 8.38 0.24 20.70
N THR A 51 7.38 1.11 20.56
CA THR A 51 6.29 0.90 19.61
C THR A 51 6.84 1.14 18.20
N THR A 52 7.48 0.13 17.63
CA THR A 52 7.79 0.11 16.20
C THR A 52 6.47 -0.08 15.44
N GLU A 53 6.19 0.81 14.48
CA GLU A 53 5.06 0.62 13.57
C GLU A 53 5.34 -0.55 12.61
N GLY A 54 4.39 -1.49 12.51
CA GLY A 54 4.15 -2.28 11.29
C GLY A 54 5.17 -3.31 10.81
N GLY A 55 6.36 -3.42 11.40
CA GLY A 55 7.38 -4.39 10.96
C GLY A 55 6.95 -5.85 11.14
N ILE A 56 7.13 -6.66 10.09
CA ILE A 56 7.00 -8.13 10.12
C ILE A 56 8.36 -8.73 10.52
N ASP A 57 8.36 -9.78 11.34
CA ASP A 57 9.57 -10.50 11.75
C ASP A 57 9.90 -11.57 10.68
N ILE A 58 10.57 -11.15 9.61
CA ILE A 58 10.79 -12.00 8.42
C ILE A 58 11.68 -13.21 8.74
N ALA A 59 11.08 -14.39 8.79
CA ALA A 59 11.77 -15.67 8.98
C ALA A 59 11.65 -16.55 7.73
N GLY A 60 12.56 -16.37 6.77
CA GLY A 60 12.60 -17.14 5.52
C GLY A 60 12.32 -16.28 4.30
N GLY A 61 11.94 -16.93 3.19
CA GLY A 61 11.52 -16.22 1.99
C GLY A 61 10.10 -15.68 2.11
N ILE A 62 9.79 -14.67 1.30
CA ILE A 62 8.50 -13.98 1.23
C ILE A 62 7.88 -14.32 -0.13
N GLY A 63 6.67 -14.90 -0.12
CA GLY A 63 5.92 -15.13 -1.35
C GLY A 63 5.41 -13.81 -1.94
N VAL A 64 5.40 -13.67 -3.26
CA VAL A 64 4.95 -12.44 -3.93
C VAL A 64 3.78 -12.72 -4.87
N LEU A 65 2.70 -11.95 -4.73
CA LEU A 65 1.53 -11.96 -5.61
C LEU A 65 1.27 -10.56 -6.15
N GLY A 66 0.99 -10.47 -7.45
CA GLY A 66 0.73 -9.20 -8.13
C GLY A 66 0.73 -9.36 -9.64
N CYS A 67 1.14 -8.30 -10.36
CA CYS A 67 1.16 -8.25 -11.82
C CYS A 67 2.59 -8.07 -12.40
N SER A 68 2.70 -7.78 -13.70
CA SER A 68 3.98 -7.56 -14.37
C SER A 68 4.77 -6.36 -13.82
N ASN A 69 4.10 -5.36 -13.26
CA ASN A 69 4.75 -4.26 -12.53
C ASN A 69 5.38 -4.77 -11.22
N THR A 70 4.73 -5.73 -10.54
CA THR A 70 5.24 -6.40 -9.33
C THR A 70 6.45 -7.30 -9.64
N ALA A 71 6.50 -7.95 -10.81
CA ALA A 71 7.69 -8.67 -11.25
C ALA A 71 8.91 -7.74 -11.34
N GLN A 72 8.75 -6.57 -11.97
CA GLN A 72 9.83 -5.55 -12.06
C GLN A 72 10.24 -4.98 -10.70
N HIS A 73 9.33 -4.95 -9.72
CA HIS A 73 9.66 -4.61 -8.34
C HIS A 73 10.55 -5.67 -7.69
N VAL A 74 10.25 -6.96 -7.88
CA VAL A 74 11.09 -8.07 -7.40
C VAL A 74 12.45 -8.09 -8.10
N ASP A 75 12.49 -7.90 -9.42
CA ASP A 75 13.75 -7.79 -10.18
C ASP A 75 14.62 -6.64 -9.67
N GLY A 76 14.01 -5.48 -9.38
CA GLY A 76 14.69 -4.34 -8.77
C GLY A 76 15.22 -4.61 -7.36
N TYR A 77 14.43 -5.30 -6.52
CA TYR A 77 14.84 -5.70 -5.17
C TYR A 77 16.02 -6.68 -5.20
N LEU A 78 15.96 -7.73 -6.02
CA LEU A 78 17.04 -8.73 -6.15
C LEU A 78 18.31 -8.16 -6.79
N ALA A 79 18.22 -7.05 -7.52
CA ALA A 79 19.39 -6.31 -7.99
C ALA A 79 20.04 -5.43 -6.91
N ALA A 80 19.37 -5.21 -5.76
CA ALA A 80 19.77 -4.27 -4.72
C ALA A 80 20.03 -4.92 -3.34
N SER A 81 19.34 -6.00 -3.01
CA SER A 81 19.46 -6.74 -1.73
C SER A 81 20.64 -7.73 -1.74
N GLU A 82 21.16 -8.05 -0.55
CA GLU A 82 22.01 -9.23 -0.32
C GLU A 82 21.27 -10.36 0.43
N LEU A 83 20.00 -10.16 0.80
CA LEU A 83 19.19 -11.11 1.59
C LEU A 83 18.27 -11.99 0.72
N ASP A 84 17.96 -11.57 -0.51
CA ASP A 84 17.14 -12.31 -1.49
C ASP A 84 15.78 -12.80 -0.91
N LEU A 85 15.13 -12.00 -0.05
CA LEU A 85 13.91 -12.42 0.67
C LEU A 85 12.71 -12.61 -0.26
N LEU A 86 12.52 -11.74 -1.27
CA LEU A 86 11.39 -11.83 -2.19
C LEU A 86 11.55 -12.96 -3.21
N ILE A 87 10.67 -13.95 -3.17
CA ILE A 87 10.72 -15.11 -4.07
C ILE A 87 10.17 -14.74 -5.46
N PRO A 88 10.96 -14.84 -6.55
CA PRO A 88 10.47 -14.62 -7.90
C PRO A 88 9.36 -15.59 -8.28
N THR A 89 8.26 -15.02 -8.79
CA THR A 89 7.11 -15.76 -9.31
C THR A 89 6.75 -15.22 -10.69
N PRO A 90 6.23 -16.02 -11.64
CA PRO A 90 5.64 -15.51 -12.87
C PRO A 90 4.38 -14.67 -12.57
N LEU A 91 4.49 -13.34 -12.57
CA LEU A 91 3.37 -12.41 -12.29
C LEU A 91 2.79 -11.76 -13.57
N GLY A 92 3.12 -12.29 -14.74
CA GLY A 92 2.84 -11.68 -16.05
C GLY A 92 1.36 -11.62 -16.43
N GLY A 93 0.65 -10.60 -15.95
CA GLY A 93 -0.78 -10.37 -16.27
C GLY A 93 -1.74 -10.60 -15.10
N GLY A 94 -1.22 -10.88 -13.90
CA GLY A 94 -2.00 -11.11 -12.70
C GLY A 94 -2.62 -9.83 -12.12
N ASP A 95 -3.73 -9.36 -12.70
CA ASP A 95 -4.54 -8.30 -12.09
C ASP A 95 -5.52 -8.83 -11.03
N LEU A 96 -6.15 -7.91 -10.30
CA LEU A 96 -7.11 -8.22 -9.22
C LEU A 96 -8.22 -9.19 -9.65
N ASP A 97 -8.74 -9.07 -10.88
CA ASP A 97 -9.81 -9.93 -11.39
C ASP A 97 -9.24 -11.33 -11.72
N THR A 98 -8.06 -11.39 -12.34
CA THR A 98 -7.35 -12.64 -12.66
C THR A 98 -7.01 -13.48 -11.43
N TRP A 99 -6.63 -12.87 -10.31
CA TRP A 99 -6.33 -13.60 -9.08
C TRP A 99 -7.58 -14.00 -8.28
N ALA A 100 -8.69 -13.27 -8.41
CA ALA A 100 -9.87 -13.45 -7.57
C ALA A 100 -11.02 -14.27 -8.18
N ASP A 101 -11.20 -14.24 -9.52
CA ASP A 101 -12.33 -14.88 -10.20
C ASP A 101 -11.88 -16.14 -10.94
N SER A 102 -12.37 -17.31 -10.51
CA SER A 102 -12.05 -18.60 -11.13
C SER A 102 -12.63 -18.80 -12.54
N SER A 103 -13.45 -17.87 -13.02
CA SER A 103 -13.86 -17.78 -14.42
C SER A 103 -12.96 -16.87 -15.28
N SER A 104 -12.05 -16.12 -14.66
CA SER A 104 -11.11 -15.23 -15.34
C SER A 104 -10.07 -16.01 -16.15
N GLN A 105 -9.66 -15.44 -17.29
CA GLN A 105 -8.63 -16.05 -18.11
C GLN A 105 -7.29 -16.01 -17.38
N GLY A 106 -6.73 -17.19 -17.13
CA GLY A 106 -5.42 -17.34 -16.49
C GLY A 106 -5.46 -17.53 -14.98
N TYR A 107 -6.63 -17.51 -14.32
CA TYR A 107 -6.75 -17.73 -12.86
C TYR A 107 -5.96 -18.98 -12.41
N GLU A 108 -6.27 -20.15 -12.99
CA GLU A 108 -5.67 -21.41 -12.55
C GLU A 108 -4.18 -21.49 -12.88
N SER A 109 -3.73 -20.92 -14.01
CA SER A 109 -2.31 -20.94 -14.36
C SER A 109 -1.48 -20.03 -13.47
N HIS A 110 -1.99 -18.84 -13.11
CA HIS A 110 -1.31 -17.95 -12.16
C HIS A 110 -1.22 -18.57 -10.76
N TRP A 111 -2.31 -19.21 -10.28
CA TRP A 111 -2.28 -19.95 -9.01
C TRP A 111 -1.34 -21.15 -9.05
N GLN A 112 -1.24 -21.88 -10.17
CA GLN A 112 -0.28 -22.96 -10.35
C GLN A 112 1.17 -22.43 -10.34
N GLU A 113 1.46 -21.37 -11.11
CA GLU A 113 2.80 -20.75 -11.18
C GLU A 113 3.26 -20.22 -9.82
N LEU A 114 2.35 -19.66 -9.02
CA LEU A 114 2.62 -19.27 -7.63
C LEU A 114 2.93 -20.49 -6.74
N LEU A 115 2.09 -21.53 -6.77
CA LEU A 115 2.28 -22.73 -5.93
C LEU A 115 3.51 -23.57 -6.32
N GLU A 116 3.96 -23.49 -7.57
CA GLU A 116 5.21 -24.10 -8.04
C GLU A 116 6.44 -23.28 -7.59
N SER A 117 6.35 -21.95 -7.59
CA SER A 117 7.44 -21.04 -7.18
C SER A 117 7.56 -20.94 -5.65
N VAL A 118 6.43 -21.00 -4.95
CA VAL A 118 6.28 -20.83 -3.50
C VAL A 118 5.45 -22.00 -2.95
N PRO A 119 6.03 -23.17 -2.68
CA PRO A 119 5.26 -24.32 -2.17
C PRO A 119 4.64 -24.06 -0.79
N PRO A 120 3.43 -24.56 -0.48
CA PRO A 120 2.86 -24.51 0.87
C PRO A 120 3.83 -24.95 1.98
N GLY A 121 4.00 -24.11 2.99
CA GLY A 121 4.94 -24.32 4.10
C GLY A 121 6.41 -24.00 3.81
N SER A 122 6.72 -23.32 2.70
CA SER A 122 8.07 -22.79 2.39
C SER A 122 8.32 -21.35 2.88
N ILE A 123 7.27 -20.66 3.32
CA ILE A 123 7.25 -19.25 3.70
C ILE A 123 6.42 -19.03 4.97
N GLU A 124 6.73 -17.98 5.72
CA GLU A 124 5.92 -17.49 6.84
C GLU A 124 5.14 -16.20 6.47
N ASP A 125 5.55 -15.52 5.38
CA ASP A 125 5.07 -14.21 4.96
C ASP A 125 4.77 -14.12 3.45
N MET A 126 3.84 -13.22 3.09
CA MET A 126 3.45 -12.91 1.72
C MET A 126 3.36 -11.40 1.50
N TRP A 127 3.82 -10.90 0.35
CA TRP A 127 3.50 -9.56 -0.13
C TRP A 127 2.53 -9.62 -1.32
N VAL A 128 1.42 -8.89 -1.21
CA VAL A 128 0.39 -8.72 -2.24
C VAL A 128 0.42 -7.27 -2.73
N GLN A 129 0.82 -7.06 -3.99
CA GLN A 129 0.70 -5.76 -4.66
C GLN A 129 -0.58 -5.72 -5.51
N ILE A 130 -1.51 -4.82 -5.17
CA ILE A 130 -2.80 -4.73 -5.85
C ILE A 130 -2.64 -4.03 -7.20
N CYS A 131 -2.78 -4.79 -8.29
CA CYS A 131 -2.85 -4.25 -9.65
C CYS A 131 -4.29 -4.27 -10.19
N PRO A 132 -5.02 -3.14 -10.21
CA PRO A 132 -6.37 -3.09 -10.78
C PRO A 132 -6.33 -2.89 -12.30
N ARG A 133 -7.14 -3.67 -13.04
CA ARG A 133 -7.28 -3.52 -14.51
C ARG A 133 -8.20 -2.38 -14.93
N ARG A 134 -8.99 -1.84 -14.00
CA ARG A 134 -10.01 -0.82 -14.22
C ARG A 134 -9.99 0.21 -13.09
N ALA A 135 -10.07 1.48 -13.44
CA ALA A 135 -10.30 2.57 -12.49
C ALA A 135 -11.79 2.86 -12.31
N GLY A 136 -12.36 2.40 -11.21
CA GLY A 136 -13.41 3.15 -10.53
C GLY A 136 -12.82 4.37 -9.82
N ALA A 137 -13.62 5.39 -9.54
CA ALA A 137 -13.19 6.54 -8.71
C ALA A 137 -13.18 6.21 -7.20
N GLN A 138 -13.63 5.02 -6.83
CA GLN A 138 -13.88 4.56 -5.46
C GLN A 138 -13.86 3.03 -5.44
N VAL A 139 -13.44 2.46 -4.31
CA VAL A 139 -13.57 1.02 -4.05
C VAL A 139 -15.05 0.65 -4.01
N THR A 140 -15.38 -0.48 -4.63
CA THR A 140 -16.71 -1.09 -4.65
C THR A 140 -16.67 -2.45 -3.96
N SER A 141 -17.84 -2.96 -3.56
CA SER A 141 -17.93 -4.31 -3.01
C SER A 141 -17.57 -5.44 -3.97
N ALA A 142 -17.36 -5.16 -5.27
CA ALA A 142 -16.75 -6.14 -6.17
C ALA A 142 -15.24 -6.27 -5.88
N GLU A 143 -14.53 -5.15 -5.76
CA GLU A 143 -13.10 -5.13 -5.44
C GLU A 143 -12.80 -5.59 -4.00
N GLU A 144 -13.65 -5.23 -3.03
CA GLU A 144 -13.60 -5.75 -1.64
C GLU A 144 -13.69 -7.29 -1.61
N ASN A 145 -14.69 -7.84 -2.33
CA ASN A 145 -14.86 -9.29 -2.43
C ASN A 145 -13.73 -9.94 -3.23
N ALA A 146 -13.16 -9.27 -4.24
CA ALA A 146 -12.04 -9.79 -5.00
C ALA A 146 -10.79 -9.95 -4.12
N LEU A 147 -10.39 -8.91 -3.38
CA LEU A 147 -9.28 -9.00 -2.42
C LEU A 147 -9.56 -10.06 -1.34
N LYS A 148 -10.81 -10.14 -0.85
CA LYS A 148 -11.20 -11.18 0.10
C LYS A 148 -11.01 -12.59 -0.47
N SER A 149 -11.42 -12.87 -1.71
CA SER A 149 -11.23 -14.17 -2.36
C SER A 149 -9.75 -14.54 -2.47
N ILE A 150 -8.89 -13.58 -2.81
CA ILE A 150 -7.43 -13.79 -2.86
C ILE A 150 -6.89 -14.15 -1.48
N VAL A 151 -7.22 -13.36 -0.45
CA VAL A 151 -6.77 -13.61 0.94
C VAL A 151 -7.28 -14.94 1.49
N ASP A 152 -8.55 -15.29 1.24
CA ASP A 152 -9.12 -16.58 1.64
C ASP A 152 -8.43 -17.75 0.91
N ARG A 153 -8.04 -17.57 -0.36
CA ARG A 153 -7.27 -18.56 -1.14
C ARG A 153 -5.84 -18.72 -0.63
N LEU A 154 -5.14 -17.62 -0.34
CA LEU A 154 -3.80 -17.65 0.27
C LEU A 154 -3.84 -18.36 1.63
N ARG A 155 -4.78 -18.00 2.51
CA ARG A 155 -4.93 -18.65 3.82
C ARG A 155 -5.32 -20.13 3.73
N ALA A 156 -6.02 -20.54 2.67
CA ALA A 156 -6.35 -21.95 2.44
C ALA A 156 -5.15 -22.80 2.02
N GLU A 157 -4.19 -22.23 1.26
CA GLU A 157 -2.99 -22.94 0.80
C GLU A 157 -1.82 -22.84 1.79
N TYR A 158 -1.58 -21.67 2.39
CA TYR A 158 -0.41 -21.41 3.24
C TYR A 158 -0.71 -21.41 4.75
N GLY A 159 -1.98 -21.36 5.16
CA GLY A 159 -2.38 -21.23 6.57
C GLY A 159 -2.40 -19.79 7.07
N ASP A 160 -2.16 -19.59 8.36
CA ASP A 160 -2.26 -18.27 9.03
C ASP A 160 -0.94 -17.48 8.92
N ILE A 161 -0.43 -17.34 7.70
CA ILE A 161 0.74 -16.52 7.36
C ILE A 161 0.42 -15.02 7.46
N ALA A 162 1.45 -14.19 7.69
CA ALA A 162 1.26 -12.75 7.57
C ALA A 162 1.17 -12.35 6.08
N ILE A 163 0.29 -11.39 5.78
CA ILE A 163 0.09 -10.90 4.42
C ILE A 163 0.24 -9.38 4.45
N ALA A 164 1.34 -8.87 3.92
CA ALA A 164 1.56 -7.46 3.63
C ALA A 164 0.80 -7.09 2.35
N VAL A 165 0.03 -6.00 2.37
CA VAL A 165 -0.74 -5.52 1.21
C VAL A 165 -0.39 -4.06 0.87
N SER A 166 -0.11 -3.81 -0.40
CA SER A 166 0.14 -2.47 -0.95
C SER A 166 -0.72 -2.20 -2.18
N GLY A 167 -0.92 -0.92 -2.50
CA GLY A 167 -1.33 -0.55 -3.85
C GLY A 167 -0.20 -0.78 -4.85
N ILE A 168 -0.45 -0.46 -6.11
CA ILE A 168 0.63 -0.34 -7.11
C ILE A 168 1.49 0.89 -6.78
N ASN A 169 2.67 0.98 -7.39
CA ASN A 169 3.55 2.13 -7.24
C ASN A 169 2.84 3.49 -7.41
N LEU A 170 3.29 4.48 -6.65
CA LEU A 170 2.91 5.87 -6.85
C LEU A 170 3.55 6.44 -8.12
N TYR A 171 2.97 7.52 -8.63
CA TYR A 171 3.48 8.28 -9.78
C TYR A 171 3.60 9.77 -9.42
N GLU A 172 4.46 10.49 -10.13
CA GLU A 172 4.62 11.94 -9.98
C GLU A 172 3.30 12.69 -10.29
N GLU A 173 3.14 13.90 -9.72
CA GLU A 173 1.93 14.70 -9.93
C GLU A 173 1.70 14.99 -11.42
N GLY A 174 0.48 14.68 -11.89
CA GLY A 174 0.12 14.82 -13.31
C GLY A 174 0.55 13.64 -14.21
N TYR A 175 1.25 12.65 -13.67
CA TYR A 175 1.58 11.41 -14.37
C TYR A 175 0.53 10.33 -14.10
N VAL A 176 0.06 9.65 -15.14
CA VAL A 176 -1.01 8.63 -15.05
C VAL A 176 -0.64 7.40 -15.87
N CYS A 177 -0.62 6.23 -15.23
CA CYS A 177 -0.51 4.96 -15.94
C CYS A 177 -1.71 4.73 -16.87
N ARG A 178 -1.43 4.66 -18.17
CA ARG A 178 -2.43 4.54 -19.24
C ARG A 178 -3.32 3.30 -19.13
N LYS A 179 -2.79 2.19 -18.62
CA LYS A 179 -3.52 0.92 -18.45
C LYS A 179 -4.50 0.98 -17.28
N MET A 180 -4.19 1.77 -16.26
CA MET A 180 -4.98 1.90 -15.04
C MET A 180 -5.96 3.07 -15.09
N GLY A 181 -5.60 4.17 -15.76
CA GLY A 181 -6.38 5.41 -15.75
C GLY A 181 -6.20 6.23 -14.47
N GLU A 182 -6.79 7.42 -14.47
CA GLU A 182 -6.54 8.50 -13.49
C GLU A 182 -6.77 8.08 -12.02
N HIS A 183 -7.71 7.17 -11.75
CA HIS A 183 -8.04 6.77 -10.38
C HIS A 183 -7.47 5.41 -9.97
N GLY A 184 -6.82 4.67 -10.87
CA GLY A 184 -6.43 3.28 -10.59
C GLY A 184 -5.40 3.15 -9.47
N VAL A 185 -4.47 4.11 -9.36
CA VAL A 185 -3.47 4.14 -8.28
C VAL A 185 -4.16 4.36 -6.94
N GLY A 186 -4.99 5.40 -6.83
CA GLY A 186 -5.77 5.69 -5.62
C GLY A 186 -6.73 4.57 -5.22
N LEU A 187 -7.35 3.89 -6.19
CA LEU A 187 -8.20 2.72 -5.95
C LEU A 187 -7.40 1.55 -5.39
N SER A 188 -6.21 1.26 -5.94
CA SER A 188 -5.36 0.17 -5.43
C SER A 188 -4.93 0.39 -3.98
N TRP A 189 -4.57 1.63 -3.63
CA TRP A 189 -4.18 2.00 -2.27
C TRP A 189 -5.37 2.01 -1.30
N ALA A 190 -6.52 2.55 -1.71
CA ALA A 190 -7.73 2.50 -0.90
C ALA A 190 -8.22 1.06 -0.64
N LEU A 191 -8.01 0.15 -1.60
CA LEU A 191 -8.33 -1.28 -1.42
C LEU A 191 -7.32 -1.97 -0.48
N ALA A 192 -6.03 -1.61 -0.54
CA ALA A 192 -5.03 -2.07 0.41
C ALA A 192 -5.35 -1.58 1.84
N ASP A 193 -5.69 -0.30 2.01
CA ASP A 193 -6.13 0.29 3.29
C ASP A 193 -7.37 -0.43 3.86
N TRP A 194 -8.35 -0.71 2.99
CA TRP A 194 -9.54 -1.50 3.35
C TRP A 194 -9.16 -2.92 3.80
N GLY A 195 -8.22 -3.56 3.11
CA GLY A 195 -7.71 -4.89 3.45
C GLY A 195 -7.05 -4.93 4.84
N VAL A 196 -6.20 -3.94 5.15
CA VAL A 196 -5.63 -3.76 6.50
C VAL A 196 -6.74 -3.61 7.54
N ALA A 197 -7.72 -2.74 7.30
CA ALA A 197 -8.79 -2.44 8.25
C ALA A 197 -9.81 -3.58 8.47
N ASN A 198 -10.04 -4.45 7.47
CA ASN A 198 -11.15 -5.41 7.48
C ASN A 198 -10.74 -6.89 7.41
N LEU A 199 -9.55 -7.21 6.88
CA LEU A 199 -9.08 -8.60 6.68
C LEU A 199 -7.89 -8.99 7.56
N GLY A 200 -7.37 -8.05 8.36
CA GLY A 200 -6.21 -8.25 9.23
C GLY A 200 -4.90 -8.38 8.48
N LEU A 201 -4.76 -7.63 7.37
CA LEU A 201 -3.52 -7.57 6.58
C LEU A 201 -2.56 -6.54 7.19
N VAL A 202 -1.26 -6.70 6.94
CA VAL A 202 -0.23 -5.71 7.30
C VAL A 202 -0.12 -4.69 6.16
N ARG A 203 0.21 -3.43 6.47
CA ARG A 203 0.50 -2.43 5.44
C ARG A 203 1.85 -2.71 4.79
N GLY A 204 1.85 -3.08 3.51
CA GLY A 204 3.04 -3.27 2.70
C GLY A 204 3.72 -1.98 2.23
N PRO A 205 4.83 -2.10 1.47
CA PRO A 205 5.68 -0.99 1.04
C PRO A 205 5.00 0.00 0.09
N GLU A 206 5.26 1.28 0.29
CA GLU A 206 4.91 2.37 -0.63
C GLU A 206 6.10 2.68 -1.54
N THR A 207 5.94 2.47 -2.85
CA THR A 207 7.02 2.60 -3.84
C THR A 207 6.75 3.72 -4.84
N GLY A 208 7.81 4.30 -5.40
CA GLY A 208 7.76 5.50 -6.24
C GLY A 208 8.04 6.79 -5.44
N PRO A 209 7.60 7.97 -5.92
CA PRO A 209 6.84 8.19 -7.15
C PRO A 209 7.64 7.88 -8.41
N LEU A 210 6.99 7.31 -9.42
CA LEU A 210 7.54 7.10 -10.75
C LEU A 210 7.08 8.19 -11.74
N GLY A 211 7.94 8.54 -12.69
CA GLY A 211 7.70 9.62 -13.64
C GLY A 211 8.60 9.52 -14.87
N PRO A 212 8.75 10.60 -15.66
CA PRO A 212 9.54 10.60 -16.88
C PRO A 212 10.99 10.16 -16.63
N GLY A 213 11.38 9.00 -17.17
CA GLY A 213 12.72 8.42 -17.03
C GLY A 213 12.80 7.25 -16.04
N THR A 214 11.85 7.09 -15.12
CA THR A 214 11.72 5.88 -14.28
C THR A 214 10.62 4.93 -14.75
N VAL A 215 9.78 5.36 -15.71
CA VAL A 215 8.79 4.52 -16.40
C VAL A 215 9.16 4.30 -17.87
N ASP A 216 8.69 3.17 -18.40
CA ASP A 216 8.83 2.77 -19.81
C ASP A 216 7.82 3.47 -20.75
N GLU A 217 7.92 3.22 -22.05
CA GLU A 217 7.12 3.89 -23.11
C GLU A 217 5.60 3.72 -22.97
N ASP A 218 5.14 2.66 -22.29
CA ASP A 218 3.70 2.45 -22.03
C ASP A 218 3.16 3.31 -20.88
N GLY A 219 4.07 3.91 -20.09
CA GLY A 219 3.79 4.76 -18.95
C GLY A 219 3.25 4.03 -17.71
N CYS A 220 3.48 2.73 -17.60
CA CYS A 220 3.00 1.90 -16.48
C CYS A 220 4.06 0.92 -15.97
N HIS A 221 4.88 0.39 -16.87
CA HIS A 221 6.00 -0.47 -16.51
C HIS A 221 7.19 0.39 -16.09
N LEU A 222 8.04 -0.18 -15.26
CA LEU A 222 9.23 0.47 -14.77
C LEU A 222 10.27 0.43 -15.91
N SER A 223 11.05 1.48 -16.05
CA SER A 223 12.32 1.39 -16.77
C SER A 223 13.38 0.78 -15.84
N PRO A 224 14.57 0.40 -16.32
CA PRO A 224 15.66 -0.06 -15.45
C PRO A 224 16.07 0.96 -14.36
N ALA A 225 15.80 2.25 -14.57
CA ALA A 225 16.01 3.29 -13.54
C ALA A 225 14.86 3.33 -12.51
N GLY A 226 13.64 2.95 -12.90
CA GLY A 226 12.53 2.73 -11.97
C GLY A 226 12.70 1.47 -11.15
N GLU A 227 13.14 0.36 -11.77
CA GLU A 227 13.47 -0.90 -11.09
C GLU A 227 14.53 -0.65 -9.99
N ALA A 228 15.61 0.06 -10.32
CA ALA A 228 16.63 0.43 -9.34
C ALA A 228 16.14 1.37 -8.23
N LEU A 229 15.15 2.23 -8.49
CA LEU A 229 14.55 3.12 -7.49
C LEU A 229 13.64 2.33 -6.53
N VAL A 230 12.68 1.56 -7.05
CA VAL A 230 11.78 0.79 -6.19
C VAL A 230 12.52 -0.33 -5.47
N GLY A 231 13.55 -0.92 -6.08
CA GLY A 231 14.37 -1.95 -5.46
C GLY A 231 15.01 -1.49 -4.16
N GLN A 232 15.55 -0.26 -4.13
CA GLN A 232 16.09 0.35 -2.90
C GLN A 232 14.98 0.58 -1.85
N GLN A 233 13.79 1.01 -2.27
CA GLN A 233 12.65 1.22 -1.36
C GLN A 233 12.12 -0.10 -0.79
N LEU A 234 12.21 -1.20 -1.55
CA LEU A 234 11.87 -2.53 -1.06
C LEU A 234 12.94 -3.10 -0.13
N VAL A 235 14.23 -2.83 -0.37
CA VAL A 235 15.31 -3.13 0.59
C VAL A 235 15.06 -2.40 1.91
N GLU A 236 14.77 -1.10 1.88
CA GLU A 236 14.46 -0.31 3.09
C GLU A 236 13.25 -0.86 3.88
N TRP A 237 12.28 -1.51 3.23
CA TRP A 237 11.12 -2.13 3.88
C TRP A 237 11.40 -3.55 4.38
N PHE A 238 11.92 -4.44 3.51
CA PHE A 238 12.03 -5.88 3.76
C PHE A 238 13.30 -6.27 4.51
N ASP A 239 14.43 -5.62 4.23
CA ASP A 239 15.72 -5.93 4.85
C ASP A 239 15.89 -5.13 6.16
N GLY A 240 15.16 -4.02 6.29
CA GLY A 240 15.18 -3.11 7.43
C GLY A 240 16.35 -2.10 7.42
N PRO A 241 16.35 -1.14 8.37
CA PRO A 241 17.38 -0.09 8.50
C PRO A 241 18.64 -0.51 9.29
#